data_AF-A0A9E6DGL5-F1
#
_entry.id   AF-A0A9E6DGL5-F1
#
_cell.length_a   1.000
_cell.length_b   1.000
_cell.length_c   1.000
_cell.angle_alpha   90.00
_cell.angle_beta   90.00
_cell.angle_gamma   90.00
#
_symmetry.space_group_name_H-M   'P 1'
#
loop_
_entity.id
_entity.type
_entity.pdbx_description
1 polymer ?
#
loop_
_entity_poly.entity_id
_entity_poly.type
_entity_poly.pdbx_seq_one_letter_code
_entity_poly.pdbx_strand_id
1 'polypeptide(L)'
;MKDIVLDLGPVNAVDETAFAQAIENLAEWHRKSGGQGWRERDAPDVMIKTVSSKSGELRKAVIFQKQEWAAAFMGFWRGECEAR
;
A
#
# COMPACT_ATOMS: atom_id res chain seq x y z
N MET A 1 -16.75 6.26 7.38
CA MET A 1 -15.34 6.09 6.93
C MET A 1 -15.39 5.52 5.51
N LYS A 2 -14.58 6.04 4.59
CA LYS A 2 -14.48 5.51 3.22
C LYS A 2 -13.15 4.79 3.12
N ASP A 3 -13.18 3.47 3.07
CA ASP A 3 -11.99 2.67 2.82
C ASP A 3 -11.57 2.81 1.36
N ILE A 4 -10.29 3.08 1.14
CA ILE A 4 -9.72 3.28 -0.19
C ILE A 4 -9.00 1.99 -0.55
N VAL A 5 -9.56 1.27 -1.51
CA VAL A 5 -9.02 0.00 -1.99
C VAL A 5 -8.19 0.26 -3.23
N LEU A 6 -6.91 -0.08 -3.15
CA LEU A 6 -5.97 -0.08 -4.27
C LEU A 6 -5.78 -1.52 -4.75
N ASP A 7 -6.24 -1.80 -5.97
CA ASP A 7 -5.95 -3.07 -6.63
C ASP A 7 -4.55 -3.01 -7.25
N LEU A 8 -3.69 -3.95 -6.86
CA LEU A 8 -2.33 -4.07 -7.37
C LEU A 8 -2.21 -5.06 -8.54
N GLY A 9 -3.32 -5.71 -8.91
CA GLY A 9 -3.35 -6.74 -9.94
C GLY A 9 -3.16 -8.17 -9.42
N PRO A 10 -2.92 -9.13 -10.33
CA PRO A 10 -2.82 -10.55 -9.98
C PRO A 10 -1.60 -10.82 -9.09
N VAL A 11 -1.77 -11.59 -8.03
CA VAL A 11 -0.74 -11.87 -7.02
C VAL A 11 0.53 -12.46 -7.64
N ASN A 12 0.40 -13.24 -8.71
CA ASN A 12 1.52 -13.84 -9.43
C ASN A 12 2.31 -12.83 -10.28
N ALA A 13 1.72 -11.68 -10.59
CA ALA A 13 2.37 -10.58 -11.30
C ALA A 13 2.83 -9.46 -10.36
N VAL A 14 2.32 -9.45 -9.12
CA VAL A 14 2.75 -8.52 -8.08
C VAL A 14 4.08 -9.00 -7.52
N ASP A 15 5.13 -8.24 -7.78
CA ASP A 15 6.44 -8.51 -7.21
C ASP A 15 6.41 -8.22 -5.69
N GLU A 16 6.62 -9.27 -4.89
CA GLU A 16 6.53 -9.17 -3.43
C GLU A 16 7.65 -8.30 -2.83
N THR A 17 8.81 -8.24 -3.50
CA THR A 17 9.94 -7.40 -3.07
C THR A 17 9.64 -5.93 -3.32
N ALA A 18 9.20 -5.57 -4.53
CA ALA A 18 8.74 -4.21 -4.85
C ALA A 18 7.60 -3.78 -3.93
N PHE A 19 6.70 -4.72 -3.59
CA PHE A 19 5.60 -4.46 -2.67
C PHE A 19 6.09 -4.17 -1.25
N ALA A 20 7.00 -4.98 -0.73
CA ALA A 20 7.62 -4.75 0.57
C ALA A 20 8.34 -3.40 0.60
N GLN A 21 9.13 -3.08 -0.42
CA GLN A 21 9.84 -1.80 -0.53
C GLN A 21 8.88 -0.60 -0.58
N ALA A 22 7.77 -0.69 -1.32
CA ALA A 22 6.75 0.36 -1.35
C ALA A 22 6.10 0.58 0.03
N ILE A 23 5.88 -0.48 0.81
CA ILE A 23 5.37 -0.40 2.19
C ILE A 23 6.41 0.21 3.13
N GLU A 24 7.68 -0.19 3.01
CA GLU A 24 8.78 0.38 3.80
C GLU A 24 8.96 1.87 3.52
N ASN A 25 8.99 2.27 2.24
CA ASN A 25 9.05 3.67 1.82
C ASN A 25 7.86 4.48 2.36
N LEU A 26 6.66 3.90 2.39
CA LEU A 26 5.48 4.52 2.99
C LEU A 26 5.65 4.72 4.50
N ALA A 27 6.18 3.71 5.22
CA ALA A 27 6.44 3.79 6.65
C ALA A 27 7.53 4.82 6.98
N GLU A 28 8.58 4.92 6.14
CA GLU A 28 9.61 5.95 6.25
C GLU A 28 9.06 7.34 5.95
N TRP A 29 8.22 7.48 4.92
CA TRP A 29 7.54 8.73 4.60
C TRP A 29 6.62 9.17 5.73
N HIS A 30 5.87 8.25 6.34
CA HIS A 30 5.10 8.49 7.56
C HIS A 30 6.00 9.03 8.67
N ARG A 31 7.15 8.37 8.92
CA ARG A 31 8.10 8.77 9.96
C ARG A 31 8.71 10.16 9.70
N LYS A 32 8.96 10.52 8.43
CA LYS A 32 9.54 11.82 8.05
C LYS A 32 8.51 12.95 8.02
N SER A 33 7.28 12.69 7.58
CA SER A 33 6.18 13.67 7.54
C SER A 33 5.52 13.88 8.91
N GLY A 34 5.49 12.85 9.76
CA GLY A 34 5.00 12.90 11.13
C GLY A 34 6.06 13.43 12.10
N GLY A 35 6.42 14.71 12.01
CA GLY A 35 7.34 15.33 12.97
C GLY A 35 6.81 15.26 14.40
N GLN A 36 7.61 14.71 15.33
CA GLN A 36 7.62 14.75 16.82
C GLN A 36 6.31 14.74 17.66
N GLY A 37 5.11 14.78 17.08
CA GLY A 37 3.85 14.97 17.80
C GLY A 37 2.75 13.97 17.45
N TRP A 38 2.98 13.07 16.49
CA TRP A 38 1.98 12.09 16.09
C TRP A 38 2.17 10.82 16.90
N ARG A 39 1.37 10.69 17.97
CA ARG A 39 1.34 9.52 18.86
C ARG A 39 1.09 8.26 18.02
N GLU A 40 1.70 7.14 18.42
CA GLU A 40 1.52 5.75 17.93
C GLU A 40 0.08 5.28 17.63
N ARG A 41 -0.95 6.07 17.95
CA ARG A 41 -2.36 5.79 17.66
C ARG A 41 -2.82 6.14 16.23
N ASP A 42 -2.03 6.87 15.45
CA ASP A 42 -2.36 7.27 14.07
C ASP A 42 -1.51 6.55 13.01
N ALA A 43 -0.80 5.48 13.39
CA ALA A 43 -0.16 4.61 12.41
C ALA A 43 -1.24 4.11 11.43
N PRO A 44 -1.02 4.21 10.10
CA PRO A 44 -2.03 3.83 9.14
C PRO A 44 -2.34 2.34 9.30
N ASP A 45 -3.60 2.01 9.58
CA ASP A 45 -4.12 0.66 9.39
C ASP A 45 -4.09 0.36 7.88
N VAL A 46 -3.01 -0.29 7.45
CA VAL A 46 -2.86 -0.81 6.09
C VAL A 46 -3.35 -2.26 6.11
N MET A 47 -4.49 -2.51 5.47
CA MET A 47 -5.01 -3.86 5.35
C MET A 47 -4.68 -4.42 3.97
N ILE A 48 -3.85 -5.46 3.95
CA ILE A 48 -3.50 -6.18 2.72
C ILE A 48 -4.49 -7.32 2.56
N LYS A 49 -5.19 -7.36 1.42
CA LYS A 49 -6.16 -8.40 1.12
C LYS A 49 -5.80 -9.09 -0.18
N THR A 50 -5.71 -10.41 -0.13
CA THR A 50 -5.68 -11.24 -1.32
C THR A 50 -7.12 -11.61 -1.66
N VAL A 51 -7.62 -11.13 -2.80
CA VAL A 51 -8.96 -11.44 -3.30
C VAL A 51 -8.86 -12.47 -4.41
N SER A 52 -9.66 -13.54 -4.33
CA SER A 52 -9.83 -14.45 -5.46
C SER A 52 -10.81 -13.83 -6.45
N SER A 53 -10.36 -13.68 -7.70
CA SER A 53 -11.22 -13.32 -8.82
C SER A 53 -12.16 -14.48 -9.14
N LYS A 54 -13.29 -14.19 -9.81
CA LYS A 54 -14.25 -15.21 -10.27
C LYS A 54 -13.62 -16.26 -11.20
N SER A 55 -12.47 -15.93 -11.80
CA SER A 55 -11.69 -16.83 -12.66
C SER A 55 -10.68 -17.71 -11.89
N GLY A 56 -10.67 -17.65 -10.55
CA GLY A 56 -9.69 -18.37 -9.70
C GLY A 56 -8.35 -17.66 -9.54
N GLU A 57 -8.12 -16.56 -10.24
CA GLU A 57 -6.90 -15.76 -10.11
C GLU A 57 -6.88 -14.98 -8.80
N LEU A 58 -5.86 -15.18 -7.99
CA LEU A 58 -5.62 -14.38 -6.79
C LEU A 58 -5.12 -13.00 -7.21
N ARG A 59 -5.71 -11.94 -6.66
CA ARG A 59 -5.28 -10.54 -6.85
C ARG A 59 -4.94 -9.93 -5.51
N LYS A 60 -3.93 -9.08 -5.48
CA LYS A 60 -3.50 -8.38 -4.27
C LYS A 60 -4.15 -7.00 -4.26
N ALA A 61 -4.79 -6.65 -3.16
CA ALA A 61 -5.35 -5.34 -2.92
C ALA A 61 -4.84 -4.80 -1.59
N VAL A 62 -4.61 -3.49 -1.52
CA VAL A 62 -4.24 -2.79 -0.30
C VAL A 62 -5.33 -1.80 0.03
N ILE A 63 -5.75 -1.80 1.28
CA ILE A 63 -6.84 -0.98 1.77
C ILE A 63 -6.26 0.04 2.74
N PHE A 64 -6.58 1.31 2.49
CA PHE A 64 -6.15 2.45 3.28
C PHE A 64 -7.37 3.19 3.85
N GLN A 65 -7.25 3.65 5.09
CA GLN A 65 -8.30 4.45 5.74
C GLN A 65 -8.27 5.93 5.34
N LYS A 66 -7.11 6.46 4.90
CA LYS A 66 -6.97 7.86 4.45
C LYS A 66 -6.43 7.93 3.02
N GLN A 67 -6.91 8.91 2.26
CA GLN A 67 -6.51 9.13 0.87
C GLN A 67 -5.05 9.52 0.72
N GLU A 68 -4.50 10.24 1.69
CA GLU A 68 -3.10 10.66 1.70
C GLU A 68 -2.16 9.44 1.70
N TRP A 69 -2.49 8.41 2.50
CA TRP A 69 -1.73 7.15 2.52
C TRP A 69 -1.83 6.39 1.20
N ALA A 70 -3.04 6.31 0.64
CA ALA A 70 -3.25 5.65 -0.65
C ALA A 70 -2.48 6.36 -1.79
N ALA A 71 -2.49 7.69 -1.80
CA ALA A 71 -1.77 8.49 -2.79
C ALA A 71 -0.25 8.34 -2.65
N ALA A 72 0.28 8.41 -1.42
CA ALA A 72 1.69 8.20 -1.15
C ALA A 72 2.13 6.78 -1.56
N PHE A 73 1.38 5.76 -1.16
CA PHE A 73 1.66 4.37 -1.53
C PHE A 73 1.62 4.15 -3.04
N MET A 74 0.64 4.70 -3.76
CA MET A 74 0.62 4.66 -5.22
C MET A 74 1.87 5.27 -5.83
N GLY A 75 2.36 6.38 -5.28
CA GLY A 75 3.61 7.02 -5.74
C GLY A 75 4.81 6.08 -5.61
N PHE A 76 4.96 5.43 -4.45
CA PHE A 76 6.03 4.45 -4.24
C PHE A 76 5.85 3.20 -5.09
N TRP A 77 4.65 2.62 -5.12
CA TRP A 77 4.33 1.44 -5.92
C TRP A 77 4.60 1.65 -7.41
N ARG A 78 4.22 2.82 -7.93
CA ARG A 78 4.48 3.20 -9.32
C ARG A 78 5.97 3.39 -9.58
N GLY A 79 6.71 3.99 -8.64
CA GLY A 79 8.18 4.09 -8.71
C GLY A 79 8.87 2.72 -8.75
N GLU A 80 8.48 1.80 -7.86
CA GLU A 80 9.06 0.44 -7.80
C GLU A 80 8.65 -0.41 -9.01
N CYS A 81 7.45 -0.20 -9.57
CA CYS A 81 6.96 -0.92 -10.74
C CYS A 81 7.52 -0.37 -12.06
N GLU A 82 7.79 0.95 -12.17
CA GLU A 82 8.43 1.57 -13.34
C GLU A 82 9.96 1.50 -13.31
N ALA A 83 10.59 1.30 -12.14
CA ALA A 83 12.03 1.16 -12.02
C ALA A 83 12.60 -0.19 -12.52
N ARG A 84 11.74 -1.10 -13.03
CA ARG A 84 12.13 -2.41 -13.57
C ARG A 84 11.65 -2.65 -15.00
#